data_AF-A0A227J5J9-F1
#
_entry.id   AF-A0A227J5J9-F1
#
_cell.length_a   1.000
_cell.length_b   1.000
_cell.length_c   1.000
_cell.angle_alpha   90.00
_cell.angle_beta   90.00
_cell.angle_gamma   90.00
#
_symmetry.space_group_name_H-M   'P 1'
#
loop_
_entity.id
_entity.type
_entity.pdbx_description
1 polymer ?
#
loop_
_entity_poly.entity_id
_entity_poly.type
_entity_poly.pdbx_seq_one_letter_code
_entity_poly.pdbx_strand_id
1 'polypeptide(L)' 'FMGRESHYFGFFSECGSNIFKVYLGRDEKRELIAEQVTAFRAMQAELNQ' A
#
# COMPACT_ATOMS: atom_id res chain seq x y z
N PHE A 1 -7.04 7.02 -1.74
CA PHE A 1 -7.97 7.18 -0.60
C PHE A 1 -8.47 8.61 -0.58
N MET A 2 -9.79 8.81 -0.49
CA MET A 2 -10.44 10.13 -0.54
C MET A 2 -9.97 10.99 -1.74
N GLY A 3 -10.04 10.42 -2.95
CA GLY A 3 -9.72 11.14 -4.20
C GLY A 3 -8.22 11.30 -4.54
N ARG A 4 -7.31 10.89 -3.65
CA ARG A 4 -5.84 10.93 -3.90
C ARG A 4 -5.27 9.52 -4.09
N GLU A 5 -4.18 9.39 -4.85
CA GLU A 5 -3.44 8.12 -4.99
C GLU A 5 -3.07 7.56 -3.61
N SER A 6 -3.26 6.26 -3.38
CA SER A 6 -2.92 5.62 -2.11
C SER A 6 -2.77 4.12 -2.33
N HIS A 7 -1.75 3.56 -1.72
CA HIS A 7 -1.43 2.13 -1.72
C HIS A 7 -1.44 1.60 -0.29
N TYR A 8 -1.78 0.33 -0.12
CA TYR A 8 -1.76 -0.32 1.19
C TYR A 8 -1.49 -1.82 1.08
N PHE A 9 -0.93 -2.40 2.14
CA PHE A 9 -0.92 -3.83 2.38
C PHE A 9 -2.17 -4.21 3.15
N GLY A 10 -2.97 -5.14 2.63
CA GLY A 10 -4.14 -5.68 3.32
C GLY A 10 -3.82 -7.05 3.92
N PHE A 11 -4.08 -7.20 5.22
CA PHE A 11 -3.95 -8.49 5.91
C PHE A 11 -5.34 -9.03 6.16
N PHE A 12 -5.62 -10.23 5.65
CA PHE A 12 -6.94 -10.83 5.68
C PHE A 12 -6.93 -12.11 6.51
N SER A 13 -7.97 -12.32 7.30
CA SER A 13 -8.20 -13.57 8.02
C SER A 13 -8.53 -14.69 7.04
N GLU A 14 -8.51 -15.94 7.51
CA GLU A 14 -8.92 -17.11 6.74
C GLU A 14 -10.33 -16.97 6.13
N CYS A 15 -11.27 -16.35 6.85
CA CYS A 15 -12.62 -16.09 6.35
C CYS A 15 -12.73 -14.86 5.42
N GLY A 16 -11.61 -14.29 4.96
CA GLY A 16 -11.56 -13.17 4.01
C GLY A 16 -11.82 -11.79 4.60
N SER A 17 -12.03 -11.66 5.91
CA SER A 17 -12.19 -10.36 6.57
C SER A 17 -10.85 -9.61 6.65
N ASN A 18 -10.85 -8.30 6.37
CA ASN A 18 -9.66 -7.48 6.54
C ASN A 18 -9.39 -7.26 8.04
N ILE A 19 -8.26 -7.74 8.54
CA ILE A 19 -7.85 -7.58 9.94
C ILE A 19 -7.27 -6.16 10.13
N PHE A 20 -6.35 -5.76 9.26
CA PHE A 20 -5.79 -4.41 9.25
C PHE A 20 -5.19 -4.06 7.88
N LYS A 21 -4.82 -2.78 7.75
CA LYS A 21 -4.14 -2.21 6.58
C LYS A 21 -2.91 -1.43 7.01
N VAL A 22 -1.83 -1.57 6.26
CA VAL A 22 -0.66 -0.70 6.38
C VAL A 22 -0.61 0.17 5.13
N TYR A 23 -0.86 1.47 5.29
CA TYR A 23 -0.79 2.44 4.21
C TYR A 23 0.65 2.90 3.98
N LEU A 24 1.00 3.15 2.72
CA LEU A 24 2.25 3.86 2.41
C LEU A 24 2.23 5.25 3.05
N GLY A 25 3.38 5.63 3.59
CA GLY A 25 3.58 6.90 4.26
C GLY A 25 3.45 8.08 3.32
N ARG A 26 3.17 9.23 3.93
CA ARG A 26 3.24 10.52 3.26
C ARG A 26 4.23 11.42 3.95
N ASP A 27 4.84 12.31 3.18
CA ASP A 27 5.68 13.38 3.70
C ASP A 27 4.85 14.50 4.34
N GLU A 28 5.53 15.53 4.85
CA GLU A 28 4.90 16.71 5.46
C GLU A 28 3.98 17.49 4.49
N LYS A 29 4.24 17.41 3.18
CA LYS A 29 3.40 18.00 2.12
C LYS A 29 2.20 17.12 1.76
N ARG A 30 2.06 15.98 2.43
CA ARG A 30 1.04 14.96 2.20
C ARG A 30 1.17 14.30 0.83
N GLU A 31 2.38 14.21 0.28
CA GLU A 31 2.67 13.44 -0.93
C GLU A 31 3.21 12.04 -0.57
N LEU A 32 3.00 11.07 -1.45
CA LEU A 32 3.50 9.72 -1.22
C LEU A 32 5.03 9.71 -1.22
N ILE A 33 5.62 8.96 -0.29
CA ILE A 33 7.07 8.78 -0.24
C ILE A 33 7.48 7.93 -1.45
N ALA A 34 8.20 8.54 -2.39
CA ALA A 34 8.51 7.94 -3.70
C ALA A 34 9.23 6.59 -3.59
N GLU A 35 10.19 6.47 -2.67
CA GLU A 35 10.93 5.22 -2.44
C GLU A 35 10.00 4.08 -2.01
N GLN A 36 9.01 4.36 -1.15
CA GLN A 36 8.03 3.37 -0.75
C GLN A 36 7.13 2.94 -1.91
N VAL A 37 6.74 3.87 -2.79
CA VAL A 37 5.93 3.56 -3.98
C VAL A 37 6.70 2.66 -4.95
N THR A 38 7.98 2.96 -5.19
CA THR A 38 8.84 2.14 -6.05
C THR A 38 9.00 0.72 -5.49
N ALA A 39 9.32 0.58 -4.21
CA ALA A 39 9.46 -0.72 -3.56
C ALA A 39 8.14 -1.52 -3.58
N PHE A 40 7.01 -0.85 -3.30
CA PHE A 40 5.68 -1.46 -3.33
C PHE A 40 5.34 -2.01 -4.72
N ARG A 41 5.57 -1.23 -5.78
CA ARG A 41 5.30 -1.66 -7.17
C ARG A 41 6.22 -2.78 -7.62
N ALA A 42 7.49 -2.76 -7.22
CA ALA A 42 8.42 -3.85 -7.50
C ALA A 42 7.94 -5.17 -6.86
N MET A 43 7.55 -5.14 -5.58
CA MET A 43 6.99 -6.30 -4.89
C MET A 43 5.69 -6.79 -5.55
N GLN A 44 4.79 -5.89 -5.94
CA GLN A 44 3.57 -6.26 -6.65
C GLN A 44 3.87 -6.95 -7.99
N ALA A 45 4.89 -6.50 -8.73
CA ALA A 45 5.31 -7.12 -9.98
C ALA A 45 5.95 -8.51 -9.76
N GLU A 46 6.69 -8.68 -8.67
CA GLU A 46 7.29 -9.96 -8.29
C GLU A 46 6.24 -11.01 -7.90
N LEU A 47 5.25 -10.63 -7.09
CA LEU A 47 4.22 -11.54 -6.56
C LEU A 47 3.07 -11.82 -7.53
N ASN A 48 3.00 -11.11 -8.66
CA ASN A 48 1.99 -11.33 -9.71
C ASN A 48 2.45 -12.32 -10.80
N GLN A 49 3.58 -13.01 -10.60
CA GLN A 49 4.05 -14.12 -11.45
C GLN A 49 3.39 -15.44 -11.05
#